data_AF-A0A7Y0ACS2-F1
#
_entry.id   AF-A0A7Y0ACS2-F1
#
_cell.length_a   1.000
_cell.length_b   1.000
_cell.length_c   1.000
_cell.angle_alpha   90.00
_cell.angle_beta   90.00
_cell.angle_gamma   90.00
#
_symmetry.space_group_name_H-M   'P 1'
#
loop_
_entity.id
_entity.type
_entity.pdbx_description
1 polymer ?
#
loop_
_entity_poly.entity_id
_entity_poly.type
_entity_poly.pdbx_seq_one_letter_code
_entity_poly.pdbx_strand_id
1 'polypeptide(L)'
;MDSLNQEVKKALLKNTTKTAKRPARRIGEKARRGFAAMSPEQQRDIASRGGRASHESGRGHRFSTEEARAAGRKGGQISRRGPKKVA
;
A
#
# COMPACT_ATOMS: atom_id res chain seq x y z
N MET A 1 9.79 54.93 -13.16
CA MET A 1 8.64 54.09 -13.57
C MET A 1 8.93 52.60 -13.31
N ASP A 2 9.73 52.28 -12.27
CA ASP A 2 10.49 51.02 -12.24
C ASP A 2 10.17 50.14 -11.02
N SER A 3 9.43 50.67 -10.04
CA SER A 3 9.11 49.95 -8.80
C SER A 3 7.92 49.00 -8.93
N LEU A 4 6.92 49.34 -9.75
CA LEU A 4 5.75 48.49 -10.03
C LEU A 4 6.12 47.22 -10.84
N ASN A 5 7.13 47.31 -11.71
CA ASN A 5 7.59 46.17 -12.50
C ASN A 5 8.48 45.20 -11.71
N GLN A 6 9.06 45.63 -10.58
CA GLN A 6 9.78 44.72 -9.69
C GLN A 6 8.83 43.86 -8.86
N GLU A 7 7.69 44.40 -8.44
CA GLU A 7 6.75 43.65 -7.61
C GLU A 7 5.99 42.58 -8.42
N VAL A 8 5.63 42.90 -9.68
CA VAL A 8 5.06 41.93 -10.62
C VAL A 8 6.07 40.83 -10.98
N LYS A 9 7.36 41.16 -11.18
CA LYS A 9 8.42 40.15 -11.35
C LYS A 9 8.58 39.28 -10.11
N LYS A 10 8.57 39.87 -8.91
CA LYS A 10 8.65 39.14 -7.64
C LYS A 10 7.44 38.22 -7.44
N ALA A 11 6.26 38.63 -7.89
CA ALA A 11 5.06 37.79 -7.89
C ALA A 11 5.18 36.61 -8.85
N LEU A 12 5.73 36.80 -10.06
CA LEU A 12 5.96 35.78 -11.09
C LEU A 12 7.05 34.75 -10.73
N LEU A 13 7.98 35.12 -9.85
CA LEU A 13 9.03 34.22 -9.34
C LEU A 13 8.55 33.35 -8.16
N LYS A 14 7.43 33.69 -7.50
CA LYS A 14 6.90 32.94 -6.33
C LYS A 14 6.01 31.74 -6.72
N ASN A 15 5.52 31.70 -7.95
CA ASN A 15 4.55 30.73 -8.48
C ASN A 15 5.15 29.73 -9.48
N THR A 16 6.48 29.74 -9.69
CA THR A 16 7.18 28.81 -10.60
C THR A 16 8.06 27.76 -9.90
N THR A 17 8.11 27.74 -8.57
CA THR A 17 9.05 26.88 -7.80
C THR A 17 8.43 25.61 -7.20
N LYS A 18 7.31 25.10 -7.75
CA LYS A 18 6.73 23.82 -7.30
C LYS A 18 6.64 22.73 -8.37
N THR A 19 7.52 22.75 -9.36
CA THR A 19 7.85 21.55 -10.13
C THR A 19 9.23 21.09 -9.70
N ALA A 20 9.31 20.53 -8.50
CA ALA A 20 10.48 19.78 -8.08
C ALA A 20 10.71 18.70 -9.14
N LYS A 21 11.81 18.83 -9.88
CA LYS A 21 12.30 17.87 -10.86
C LYS A 21 12.38 16.52 -10.16
N ARG A 22 11.34 15.68 -10.32
CA ARG A 22 11.29 14.34 -9.74
C ARG A 22 12.59 13.65 -10.16
N PRO A 23 13.48 13.26 -9.22
CA PRO A 23 14.73 12.63 -9.62
C PRO A 23 14.36 11.43 -10.48
N ALA A 24 14.95 11.35 -11.68
CA ALA A 24 14.84 10.17 -12.52
C ALA A 24 15.23 8.99 -11.65
N ARG A 25 14.26 8.12 -11.35
CA ARG A 25 14.48 6.99 -10.44
C ARG A 25 15.65 6.20 -11.00
N ARG A 26 16.67 5.95 -10.18
CA ARG A 26 17.69 4.97 -10.52
C ARG A 26 16.96 3.66 -10.79
N ILE A 27 17.12 3.12 -12.00
CA ILE A 27 16.60 1.82 -12.40
C ILE A 27 17.28 0.79 -11.48
N GLY A 28 16.67 0.47 -10.34
CA GLY A 28 17.25 -0.40 -9.32
C GLY A 28 16.82 -0.08 -7.88
N GLU A 29 16.60 1.19 -7.53
CA GLU A 29 16.08 1.55 -6.21
C GLU A 29 14.55 1.51 -6.25
N LYS A 30 13.96 0.40 -5.78
CA LYS A 30 12.52 0.27 -5.57
C LYS A 30 12.10 1.19 -4.42
N ALA A 31 12.01 2.48 -4.70
CA ALA A 31 11.44 3.45 -3.78
C ALA A 31 10.04 2.98 -3.39
N ARG A 32 9.80 2.82 -2.08
CA ARG A 32 8.51 2.42 -1.54
C ARG A 32 7.45 3.40 -2.07
N ARG A 33 6.39 2.87 -2.66
CA ARG A 33 5.27 3.64 -3.25
C ARG A 33 3.96 2.93 -2.97
N GLY A 34 2.86 3.69 -3.05
CA GLY A 34 1.51 3.15 -2.82
C GLY A 34 1.37 2.55 -1.43
N PHE A 35 0.79 1.36 -1.34
CA PHE A 35 0.57 0.65 -0.08
C PHE A 35 1.86 0.47 0.75
N ALA A 36 2.98 0.16 0.09
CA ALA A 36 4.28 -0.03 0.76
C ALA A 36 4.91 1.26 1.31
N ALA A 37 4.42 2.43 0.89
CA ALA A 37 4.86 3.73 1.41
C ALA A 37 3.99 4.26 2.55
N MET A 38 2.84 3.64 2.82
CA MET A 38 1.92 4.06 3.87
C MET A 38 2.44 3.66 5.26
N SER A 39 1.91 4.31 6.30
CA SER A 39 2.19 3.90 7.68
C SER A 39 1.66 2.48 7.98
N PRO A 40 2.26 1.74 8.94
CA PRO A 40 1.79 0.40 9.30
C PRO A 40 0.32 0.35 9.73
N GLU A 41 -0.16 1.40 10.42
CA GLU A 41 -1.56 1.50 10.86
C GLU A 41 -2.52 1.65 9.67
N GLN A 42 -2.19 2.51 8.71
CA GLN A 42 -2.97 2.68 7.49
C GLN A 42 -2.97 1.40 6.64
N GLN A 43 -1.83 0.71 6.54
CA GLN A 43 -1.77 -0.58 5.85
C GLN A 43 -2.69 -1.62 6.50
N ARG A 44 -2.69 -1.70 7.83
CA ARG A 44 -3.57 -2.60 8.60
C ARG A 44 -5.03 -2.27 8.37
N ASP A 45 -5.44 -1.01 8.49
CA ASP A 45 -6.84 -0.62 8.28
C ASP A 45 -7.31 -0.96 6.85
N ILE A 46 -6.51 -0.60 5.84
CA ILE A 46 -6.84 -0.89 4.44
C ILE A 46 -6.91 -2.40 4.19
N ALA A 47 -5.97 -3.19 4.73
CA ALA A 47 -6.00 -4.64 4.61
C ALA A 47 -7.24 -5.25 5.30
N SER A 48 -7.55 -4.81 6.53
CA SER A 48 -8.72 -5.25 7.28
C SER A 48 -10.03 -4.88 6.58
N ARG A 49 -10.12 -3.69 5.99
CA ARG A 49 -11.28 -3.25 5.19
C ARG A 49 -11.40 -4.06 3.91
N GLY A 50 -10.30 -4.31 3.20
CA GLY A 50 -10.28 -5.12 1.98
C GLY A 50 -10.75 -6.57 2.24
N GLY A 51 -10.28 -7.19 3.33
CA GLY A 51 -10.72 -8.53 3.73
C GLY A 51 -12.22 -8.61 4.03
N ARG A 52 -12.74 -7.63 4.80
CA ARG A 52 -14.18 -7.54 5.11
C ARG A 52 -15.03 -7.32 3.86
N ALA A 53 -14.65 -6.36 3.02
CA ALA A 53 -15.36 -6.05 1.79
C ALA A 53 -15.40 -7.26 0.83
N SER A 54 -14.31 -8.02 0.74
CA SER A 54 -14.26 -9.23 -0.07
C SER A 54 -15.27 -10.30 0.41
N HIS A 55 -15.34 -10.52 1.73
CA HIS A 55 -16.32 -11.42 2.33
C HIS A 55 -17.77 -10.93 2.19
N GLU A 56 -17.99 -9.62 2.37
CA GLU A 56 -19.31 -8.99 2.25
C GLU A 56 -19.83 -9.00 0.82
N SER A 57 -18.94 -8.85 -0.17
CA SER A 57 -19.31 -8.83 -1.59
C SER A 57 -19.97 -10.11 -2.10
N GLY A 58 -20.01 -11.18 -1.30
CA GLY A 58 -20.78 -12.40 -1.57
C GLY A 58 -20.30 -13.22 -2.77
N ARG A 59 -19.24 -12.77 -3.46
CA ARG A 59 -18.60 -13.46 -4.58
C ARG A 59 -17.70 -14.62 -4.15
N GLY A 60 -17.46 -14.75 -2.85
CA GLY A 60 -16.65 -15.82 -2.26
C GLY A 60 -17.48 -17.04 -1.88
N HIS A 61 -16.84 -18.21 -1.95
CA HIS A 61 -17.39 -19.45 -1.41
C HIS A 61 -17.71 -19.29 0.08
N ARG A 62 -18.94 -19.63 0.47
CA ARG A 62 -19.40 -19.57 1.87
C ARG A 62 -19.16 -20.95 2.47
N PHE A 63 -18.15 -21.05 3.33
CA PHE A 63 -17.88 -22.29 4.04
C PHE A 63 -19.06 -22.65 4.94
N SER A 64 -19.54 -23.89 4.82
CA SER A 64 -20.34 -24.49 5.88
C SER A 64 -19.46 -24.70 7.12
N THR A 65 -20.07 -24.81 8.30
CA THR A 65 -19.33 -25.05 9.56
C THR A 65 -18.46 -26.30 9.48
N GLU A 66 -18.94 -27.34 8.79
CA GLU A 66 -18.20 -28.57 8.57
C GLU A 66 -16.98 -28.37 7.67
N GLU A 67 -17.17 -27.64 6.57
CA GLU A 67 -16.11 -27.36 5.60
C GLU A 67 -15.02 -26.46 6.17
N ALA A 68 -15.40 -25.42 6.92
CA ALA A 68 -14.46 -24.56 7.64
C ALA A 68 -13.61 -25.37 8.62
N ARG A 69 -14.24 -26.31 9.36
CA ARG A 69 -13.56 -27.19 10.29
C ARG A 69 -12.63 -28.17 9.57
N ALA A 70 -13.04 -28.73 8.43
CA ALA A 70 -12.20 -29.59 7.60
C ALA A 70 -10.97 -28.85 7.06
N ALA A 71 -11.16 -27.65 6.51
CA ALA A 71 -10.09 -26.80 6.02
C ALA A 71 -9.12 -26.41 7.14
N GLY A 72 -9.64 -26.02 8.31
CA GLY A 72 -8.83 -25.70 9.50
C GLY A 72 -8.01 -26.89 10.00
N ARG A 73 -8.61 -28.09 10.06
CA ARG A 73 -7.88 -29.33 10.39
C ARG A 73 -6.76 -29.60 9.39
N LYS A 74 -7.04 -29.47 8.08
CA LYS A 74 -6.04 -29.67 7.02
C LYS A 74 -4.89 -28.68 7.14
N GLY A 75 -5.18 -27.40 7.35
CA GLY A 75 -4.15 -26.36 7.57
C GLY A 75 -3.30 -26.64 8.81
N GLY A 76 -3.94 -27.03 9.92
CA GLY A 76 -3.23 -27.39 11.16
C GLY A 76 -2.35 -28.64 11.03
N GLN A 77 -2.74 -29.62 10.21
CA GLN A 77 -1.88 -30.77 9.92
C GLN A 77 -0.62 -30.37 9.13
N ILE A 78 -0.75 -29.40 8.22
CA ILE A 78 0.37 -28.91 7.40
C ILE A 78 1.32 -28.07 8.26
N SER A 79 0.80 -27.15 9.09
CA SER A 79 1.63 -26.25 9.90
C SER A 79 2.37 -26.95 11.05
N ARG A 80 1.80 -28.04 11.59
CA ARG A 80 2.47 -28.85 12.63
C ARG A 80 3.72 -29.56 12.13
N ARG A 81 3.85 -29.79 10.82
CA ARG A 81 5.14 -30.17 10.21
C ARG A 81 5.89 -28.87 9.99
N GLY A 82 6.59 -28.40 11.04
CA GLY A 82 7.47 -27.24 10.93
C GLY A 82 8.40 -27.34 9.70
N PRO A 83 8.91 -26.21 9.18
CA PRO A 83 9.75 -26.22 8.00
C PRO A 83 10.89 -27.22 8.18
N LYS A 84 11.02 -28.18 7.26
CA LYS A 84 12.17 -29.08 7.26
C LYS A 84 13.43 -28.22 7.14
N LYS A 85 14.23 -28.14 8.20
CA LYS A 85 15.58 -27.62 8.10
C LYS A 85 16.33 -28.53 7.13
N VAL A 86 16.52 -28.07 5.91
CA VAL A 86 17.51 -28.62 4.99
C VAL A 86 18.87 -28.19 5.54
N ALA A 87 19.66 -29.18 5.96
CA ALA A 87 21.03 -29.00 6.40
C ALA A 87 21.95 -28.94 5.18
#